data_AF-X6M9R0-F1
#
_entry.id   AF-X6M9R0-F1
#
_cell.length_a   1.000
_cell.length_b   1.000
_cell.length_c   1.000
_cell.angle_alpha   90.00
_cell.angle_beta   90.00
_cell.angle_gamma   90.00
#
_symmetry.space_group_name_H-M   'P 1'
#
loop_
_entity.id
_entity.type
_entity.pdbx_description
1 polymer ?
#
loop_
_entity_poly.entity_id
_entity_poly.type
_entity_poly.pdbx_seq_one_letter_code
_entity_poly.pdbx_strand_id
1 'polypeptide(L)'
;MQNNNNLSETSRRFEKETKIMVRLFGDAINKEELQQKIESYNGNIELVFKELVQRSIENEDNLEAESKTDEPNNKEQVQHCLFILATENTNNKSVQKEIEKTEVGETKPGINLQGYCNNETCLASKAKLPVWVNIGFDNITFISDKASFNCPDCKKSTVNAIVKAMFYNSEHSICTSGDSIPVNDNNYQCSYSIKSGLSYELKASKIRQHAKNIEDLRERSENAMNSIEIKNLVTELQKYEITVVKPPSLKGNERLLEKIQADYGGDFNQAFDIGRFTILCDNPTKLQTAVAVMKKAEQFNLI
;
A
#
# COMPACT_ATOMS: atom_id res chain seq x y z
N MET A 1 -43.07 -40.69 -13.88
CA MET A 1 -42.79 -39.98 -12.61
C MET A 1 -41.44 -40.45 -12.09
N GLN A 2 -40.37 -39.72 -12.40
CA GLN A 2 -39.02 -39.96 -11.87
C GLN A 2 -38.19 -38.72 -12.23
N ASN A 3 -38.04 -37.76 -11.30
CA ASN A 3 -36.99 -36.71 -11.36
C ASN A 3 -36.95 -35.79 -10.12
N ASN A 4 -37.01 -36.33 -8.89
CA ASN A 4 -36.89 -35.49 -7.67
C ASN A 4 -35.66 -35.79 -6.78
N ASN A 5 -34.73 -36.67 -7.20
CA ASN A 5 -33.58 -37.02 -6.35
C ASN A 5 -32.25 -36.33 -6.71
N ASN A 6 -32.11 -35.66 -7.88
CA ASN A 6 -30.87 -34.99 -8.27
C ASN A 6 -30.72 -33.54 -7.77
N LEU A 7 -31.80 -32.87 -7.35
CA LEU A 7 -31.76 -31.47 -6.93
C LEU A 7 -30.97 -31.27 -5.61
N SER A 8 -30.93 -32.29 -4.75
CA SER A 8 -30.34 -32.18 -3.41
C SER A 8 -28.82 -32.34 -3.36
N GLU A 9 -28.23 -33.02 -4.35
CA GLU A 9 -26.81 -33.37 -4.34
C GLU A 9 -25.94 -32.26 -4.97
N THR A 10 -26.43 -31.66 -6.06
CA THR A 10 -25.80 -30.50 -6.72
C THR A 10 -25.82 -29.27 -5.83
N SER A 11 -26.91 -29.03 -5.08
CA SER A 11 -27.03 -27.90 -4.16
C SER A 11 -26.06 -27.96 -2.97
N ARG A 12 -25.60 -29.15 -2.55
CA ARG A 12 -24.56 -29.30 -1.52
C ARG A 12 -23.17 -29.03 -2.06
N ARG A 13 -22.92 -29.36 -3.33
CA ARG A 13 -21.58 -29.31 -3.92
C ARG A 13 -21.03 -27.88 -4.05
N PHE A 14 -21.90 -26.89 -4.26
CA PHE A 14 -21.53 -25.49 -4.50
C PHE A 14 -21.97 -24.54 -3.39
N GLU A 15 -22.22 -25.05 -2.19
CA GLU A 15 -22.76 -24.25 -1.08
C GLU A 15 -21.82 -23.09 -0.67
N LYS A 16 -20.50 -23.33 -0.71
CA LYS A 16 -19.49 -22.30 -0.38
C LYS A 16 -19.44 -21.21 -1.43
N GLU A 17 -19.42 -21.59 -2.71
CA GLU A 17 -19.38 -20.71 -3.87
C GLU A 17 -20.66 -19.88 -3.93
N THR A 18 -21.82 -20.50 -3.70
CA THR A 18 -23.12 -19.83 -3.60
C THR A 18 -23.11 -18.77 -2.50
N LYS A 19 -22.59 -19.10 -1.31
CA LYS A 19 -22.50 -18.17 -0.18
C LYS A 19 -21.58 -16.99 -0.46
N ILE A 20 -20.48 -17.22 -1.18
CA ILE A 20 -19.53 -16.17 -1.57
C ILE A 20 -20.18 -15.25 -2.62
N MET A 21 -20.82 -15.81 -3.64
CA MET A 21 -21.47 -15.04 -4.71
C MET A 21 -22.64 -14.19 -4.18
N VAL A 22 -23.50 -14.74 -3.32
CA VAL A 22 -24.57 -13.95 -2.66
C VAL A 22 -23.97 -12.80 -1.84
N ARG A 23 -22.81 -13.01 -1.20
CA ARG A 23 -22.12 -11.94 -0.46
C ARG A 23 -21.51 -10.88 -1.37
N LEU A 24 -21.00 -11.26 -2.54
CA LEU A 24 -20.38 -10.35 -3.51
C LEU A 24 -21.39 -9.50 -4.27
N PHE A 25 -22.53 -10.10 -4.65
CA PHE A 25 -23.56 -9.44 -5.45
C PHE A 25 -24.73 -8.91 -4.60
N GLY A 26 -24.76 -9.22 -3.30
CA GLY A 26 -25.78 -8.70 -2.37
C GLY A 26 -27.19 -9.00 -2.85
N ASP A 27 -28.03 -7.97 -2.88
CA ASP A 27 -29.43 -8.05 -3.32
C ASP A 27 -29.59 -8.13 -4.85
N ALA A 28 -28.50 -7.99 -5.62
CA ALA A 28 -28.55 -8.04 -7.09
C ALA A 28 -28.86 -9.44 -7.65
N ILE A 29 -28.73 -10.50 -6.82
CA ILE A 29 -29.13 -11.85 -7.17
C ILE A 29 -29.58 -12.63 -5.93
N ASN A 30 -30.75 -13.26 -6.02
CA ASN A 30 -31.22 -14.16 -4.96
C ASN A 30 -30.61 -15.57 -5.12
N LYS A 31 -30.63 -16.33 -4.02
CA LYS A 31 -29.97 -17.63 -3.92
C LYS A 31 -30.56 -18.66 -4.90
N GLU A 32 -31.87 -18.63 -5.10
CA GLU A 32 -32.60 -19.56 -5.96
C GLU A 32 -32.23 -19.35 -7.44
N GLU A 33 -32.15 -18.10 -7.88
CA GLU A 33 -31.72 -17.72 -9.23
C GLU A 33 -30.25 -18.12 -9.47
N LEU A 34 -29.39 -17.90 -8.48
CA LEU A 34 -27.99 -18.29 -8.56
C LEU A 34 -27.82 -19.82 -8.69
N GLN A 35 -28.61 -20.59 -7.94
CA GLN A 35 -28.59 -22.05 -8.04
C GLN A 35 -29.03 -22.55 -9.42
N GLN A 36 -30.07 -21.96 -9.99
CA GLN A 36 -30.52 -22.30 -11.34
C GLN A 36 -29.45 -22.00 -12.40
N LYS A 37 -28.72 -20.88 -12.26
CA LYS A 37 -27.60 -20.55 -13.16
C LYS A 37 -26.44 -21.52 -13.02
N ILE A 38 -26.09 -21.92 -11.80
CA ILE A 38 -25.04 -22.93 -11.57
C ILE A 38 -25.43 -24.25 -12.24
N GLU A 39 -26.71 -24.64 -12.16
CA GLU A 39 -27.21 -25.83 -12.86
C GLU A 39 -27.18 -25.68 -14.38
N SER A 40 -27.61 -24.53 -14.93
CA SER A 40 -27.60 -24.31 -16.38
C SER A 40 -26.21 -24.32 -16.99
N TYR A 41 -25.18 -23.95 -16.21
CA TYR A 41 -23.77 -24.02 -16.60
C TYR A 41 -23.09 -25.32 -16.17
N ASN A 42 -23.84 -26.38 -15.83
CA ASN A 42 -23.31 -27.69 -15.40
C ASN A 42 -22.27 -27.57 -14.26
N GLY A 43 -22.45 -26.62 -13.35
CA GLY A 43 -21.54 -26.36 -12.24
C GLY A 43 -20.30 -25.53 -12.60
N ASN A 44 -20.22 -24.94 -13.80
CA ASN A 44 -19.12 -24.06 -14.18
C ASN A 44 -19.30 -22.66 -13.57
N ILE A 45 -18.74 -22.48 -12.38
CA ILE A 45 -18.80 -21.24 -11.58
C ILE A 45 -18.19 -20.03 -12.30
N GLU A 46 -17.17 -20.23 -13.14
CA GLU A 46 -16.53 -19.14 -13.89
C GLU A 46 -17.50 -18.51 -14.89
N LEU A 47 -18.29 -19.32 -15.60
CA LEU A 47 -19.28 -18.84 -16.56
C LEU A 47 -20.44 -18.12 -15.86
N VAL A 48 -20.90 -18.66 -14.74
CA VAL A 48 -21.90 -18.02 -13.88
C VAL A 48 -21.40 -16.65 -13.43
N PHE A 49 -20.15 -16.57 -12.95
CA PHE A 49 -19.55 -15.31 -12.51
C PHE A 49 -19.45 -14.28 -13.64
N LYS A 50 -18.99 -14.69 -14.83
CA LYS A 50 -18.90 -13.80 -16.01
C LYS A 50 -20.25 -13.24 -16.40
N GLU A 51 -21.29 -14.07 -16.40
CA GLU A 51 -22.65 -13.62 -16.73
C GLU A 51 -23.19 -12.62 -15.70
N LEU A 52 -22.93 -12.85 -14.40
CA LEU A 52 -23.36 -11.93 -13.34
C LEU A 52 -22.65 -10.58 -13.40
N VAL A 53 -21.34 -10.58 -13.66
CA VAL A 53 -20.58 -9.34 -13.85
C VAL A 53 -21.09 -8.58 -15.07
N GLN A 54 -21.32 -9.28 -16.19
CA GLN A 54 -21.84 -8.66 -17.41
C GLN A 54 -23.21 -8.01 -17.16
N ARG A 55 -24.11 -8.72 -16.47
CA ARG A 55 -25.44 -8.21 -16.13
C ARG A 55 -25.38 -6.99 -15.20
N SER A 56 -24.44 -6.96 -14.25
CA SER A 56 -24.25 -5.79 -13.39
C SER A 56 -23.80 -4.55 -14.18
N ILE A 57 -22.92 -4.72 -15.17
CA ILE A 57 -22.47 -3.63 -16.06
C ILE A 57 -23.64 -3.13 -16.92
N GLU A 58 -24.41 -4.05 -17.52
CA GLU A 58 -25.56 -3.69 -18.36
C GLU A 58 -26.71 -3.03 -17.58
N ASN A 59 -26.83 -3.33 -16.29
CA ASN A 59 -27.80 -2.68 -15.40
C ASN A 59 -27.34 -1.29 -14.94
N GLU A 60 -26.03 -1.00 -14.87
CA GLU A 60 -25.51 0.34 -14.58
C GLU A 60 -25.80 1.32 -15.71
N ASP A 61 -25.68 0.90 -16.97
CA ASP A 61 -25.97 1.74 -18.15
C ASP A 61 -27.46 2.14 -18.27
N ASN A 62 -28.36 1.41 -17.60
CA ASN A 62 -29.80 1.69 -17.59
C ASN A 62 -30.26 2.60 -16.43
N LEU A 63 -29.41 2.88 -15.44
CA LEU A 63 -29.74 3.67 -14.25
C LEU A 63 -29.30 5.15 -14.32
N GLU A 64 -28.57 5.57 -15.37
CA GLU A 64 -28.27 7.00 -15.60
C GLU A 64 -29.48 7.82 -16.10
N ALA A 65 -30.63 7.18 -16.37
CA ALA A 65 -31.83 7.89 -16.81
C ALA A 65 -32.80 8.29 -15.69
N GLU A 66 -32.83 7.64 -14.51
CA GLU A 66 -33.84 7.98 -13.48
C GLU A 66 -33.36 7.83 -12.02
N SER A 67 -33.43 8.98 -11.33
CA SER A 67 -33.64 9.19 -9.89
C SER A 67 -32.45 9.49 -8.96
N LYS A 68 -32.58 10.67 -8.33
CA LYS A 68 -31.87 11.15 -7.14
C LYS A 68 -32.48 10.49 -5.90
N THR A 69 -31.66 9.86 -5.05
CA THR A 69 -31.83 9.83 -3.57
C THR A 69 -30.58 9.28 -2.89
N ASP A 70 -30.32 9.80 -1.68
CA ASP A 70 -29.14 9.61 -0.83
C ASP A 70 -29.01 8.21 -0.19
N GLU A 71 -27.83 7.59 -0.33
CA GLU A 71 -27.15 6.78 0.73
C GLU A 71 -25.73 6.38 0.26
N PRO A 72 -24.64 6.66 1.02
CA PRO A 72 -23.28 6.31 0.61
C PRO A 72 -22.74 5.17 1.47
N ASN A 73 -22.78 3.91 0.99
CA ASN A 73 -21.90 2.89 1.60
C ASN A 73 -21.58 1.62 0.78
N ASN A 74 -21.99 1.50 -0.48
CA ASN A 74 -21.74 0.26 -1.24
C ASN A 74 -21.14 0.45 -2.65
N LYS A 75 -20.90 1.68 -3.07
CA LYS A 75 -20.42 1.99 -4.44
C LYS A 75 -18.89 1.82 -4.61
N GLU A 76 -18.11 2.01 -3.55
CA GLU A 76 -16.63 1.92 -3.63
C GLU A 76 -16.07 0.48 -3.59
N GLN A 77 -16.76 -0.47 -2.96
CA GLN A 77 -16.27 -1.86 -2.85
C GLN A 77 -16.32 -2.62 -4.18
N VAL A 78 -17.36 -2.37 -5.00
CA VAL A 78 -17.51 -3.02 -6.31
C VAL A 78 -16.48 -2.49 -7.31
N GLN A 79 -16.24 -1.18 -7.31
CA GLN A 79 -15.23 -0.55 -8.18
C GLN A 79 -13.80 -1.00 -7.85
N HIS A 80 -13.49 -1.17 -6.56
CA HIS A 80 -12.17 -1.64 -6.10
C HIS A 80 -11.91 -3.12 -6.45
N CYS A 81 -12.96 -3.97 -6.44
CA CYS A 81 -12.86 -5.35 -6.90
C CYS A 81 -12.68 -5.46 -8.43
N LEU A 82 -13.29 -4.56 -9.21
CA LEU A 82 -13.17 -4.54 -10.67
C LEU A 82 -11.75 -4.23 -11.14
N PHE A 83 -11.04 -3.33 -10.44
CA PHE A 83 -9.68 -2.91 -10.80
C PHE A 83 -8.62 -3.99 -10.58
N ILE A 84 -8.77 -4.82 -9.53
CA ILE A 84 -7.80 -5.88 -9.20
C ILE A 84 -7.80 -6.99 -10.26
N LEU A 85 -8.96 -7.30 -10.85
CA LEU A 85 -9.10 -8.44 -11.76
C LEU A 85 -8.73 -8.14 -13.21
N ALA A 86 -8.87 -6.88 -13.67
CA ALA A 86 -8.52 -6.50 -15.03
C ALA A 86 -7.00 -6.54 -15.30
N THR A 87 -6.16 -6.43 -14.27
CA THR A 87 -4.69 -6.43 -14.39
C THR A 87 -4.03 -7.80 -14.41
N GLU A 88 -4.75 -8.91 -14.16
CA GLU A 88 -4.14 -10.25 -14.03
C GLU A 88 -4.09 -11.06 -15.32
N ASN A 89 -4.56 -10.51 -16.46
CA ASN A 89 -4.79 -11.30 -17.66
C ASN A 89 -3.68 -11.29 -18.73
N THR A 90 -2.42 -11.07 -18.33
CA THR A 90 -1.25 -11.39 -19.17
C THR A 90 -0.04 -11.79 -18.33
N ASN A 91 0.05 -13.06 -17.93
CA ASN A 91 1.24 -13.92 -18.02
C ASN A 91 1.14 -15.12 -17.06
N ASN A 92 0.72 -16.26 -17.62
CA ASN A 92 0.86 -17.55 -16.97
C ASN A 92 2.34 -18.00 -16.98
N LYS A 93 3.01 -17.93 -15.83
CA LYS A 93 4.02 -18.92 -15.39
C LYS A 93 3.95 -19.01 -13.86
N SER A 94 3.88 -20.23 -13.37
CA SER A 94 3.73 -20.65 -11.97
C SER A 94 4.52 -19.78 -10.97
N VAL A 95 3.82 -18.89 -10.29
CA VAL A 95 4.28 -18.27 -9.04
C VAL A 95 3.15 -18.49 -8.05
N GLN A 96 3.39 -19.31 -7.03
CA GLN A 96 2.51 -19.35 -5.87
C GLN A 96 2.48 -17.93 -5.28
N LYS A 97 1.35 -17.23 -5.42
CA LYS A 97 1.09 -16.02 -4.64
C LYS A 97 1.21 -16.41 -3.16
N GLU A 98 2.12 -15.80 -2.43
CA GLU A 98 2.11 -15.84 -0.97
C GLU A 98 0.74 -15.35 -0.51
N ILE A 99 0.08 -16.13 0.35
CA ILE A 99 -1.16 -15.71 1.01
C ILE A 99 -0.79 -14.47 1.83
N GLU A 100 -1.39 -13.33 1.49
CA GLU A 100 -1.25 -12.07 2.21
C GLU A 100 -1.59 -12.32 3.69
N LYS A 101 -0.57 -12.40 4.55
CA LYS A 101 -0.77 -12.69 5.96
C LYS A 101 -1.38 -11.45 6.59
N THR A 102 -2.55 -11.59 7.21
CA THR A 102 -3.16 -10.51 7.99
C THR A 102 -2.20 -10.07 9.10
N GLU A 103 -1.82 -8.80 9.12
CA GLU A 103 -0.92 -8.22 10.12
C GLU A 103 -1.70 -7.29 11.06
N VAL A 104 -1.22 -7.11 12.29
CA VAL A 104 -1.86 -6.26 13.31
C VAL A 104 -0.98 -5.07 13.65
N GLY A 105 -1.56 -3.87 13.63
CA GLY A 105 -0.86 -2.62 13.93
C GLY A 105 -0.57 -1.79 12.66
N GLU A 106 -0.08 -0.57 12.88
CA GLU A 106 0.20 0.39 11.82
C GLU A 106 1.69 0.71 11.80
N THR A 107 2.21 0.94 10.59
CA THR A 107 3.56 1.44 10.38
C THR A 107 3.52 2.97 10.26
N LYS A 108 4.50 3.64 10.85
CA LYS A 108 4.60 5.11 10.87
C LYS A 108 6.06 5.54 10.69
N PRO A 109 6.35 6.83 10.42
CA PRO A 109 7.73 7.27 10.24
C PRO A 109 8.65 6.89 11.42
N GLY A 110 9.91 6.55 11.11
CA GLY A 110 10.90 6.04 12.05
C GLY A 110 11.00 4.51 12.07
N ILE A 111 11.33 3.96 13.24
CA ILE A 111 11.54 2.52 13.47
C ILE A 111 10.18 1.82 13.66
N ASN A 112 9.96 0.75 12.88
CA ASN A 112 8.84 -0.16 13.01
C ASN A 112 9.37 -1.58 13.21
N LEU A 113 8.97 -2.25 14.28
CA LEU A 113 9.38 -3.63 14.57
C LEU A 113 8.22 -4.58 14.33
N GLN A 114 8.47 -5.68 13.64
CA GLN A 114 7.51 -6.76 13.48
C GLN A 114 7.89 -7.91 14.40
N GLY A 115 6.94 -8.40 15.18
CA GLY A 115 7.13 -9.56 16.03
C GLY A 115 5.84 -10.28 16.38
N TYR A 116 5.91 -11.17 17.36
CA TYR A 116 4.76 -11.93 17.84
C TYR A 116 4.46 -11.61 19.31
N CYS A 117 3.17 -11.49 19.62
CA CYS A 117 2.68 -11.31 20.99
C CYS A 117 2.61 -12.67 21.70
N ASN A 118 3.16 -12.75 22.91
CA ASN A 118 3.13 -13.96 23.75
C ASN A 118 1.98 -13.99 24.77
N ASN A 119 1.14 -12.95 24.82
CA ASN A 119 0.00 -12.92 25.73
C ASN A 119 -1.11 -13.84 25.22
N GLU A 120 -1.32 -14.97 25.89
CA GLU A 120 -2.32 -15.99 25.52
C GLU A 120 -3.76 -15.45 25.41
N THR A 121 -4.06 -14.32 26.07
CA THR A 121 -5.38 -13.67 26.01
C THR A 121 -5.54 -12.72 24.81
N CYS A 122 -4.46 -12.35 24.14
CA CYS A 122 -4.41 -11.45 22.98
C CYS A 122 -4.93 -12.14 21.72
N LEU A 123 -5.71 -11.43 20.90
CA LEU A 123 -6.26 -11.99 19.65
C LEU A 123 -5.15 -12.25 18.64
N ALA A 124 -4.20 -11.31 18.52
CA ALA A 124 -3.04 -11.47 17.65
C ALA A 124 -2.19 -12.70 18.03
N SER A 125 -2.05 -12.98 19.33
CA SER A 125 -1.33 -14.17 19.80
C SER A 125 -2.07 -15.47 19.48
N LYS A 126 -3.37 -15.54 19.78
CA LYS A 126 -4.21 -16.72 19.50
C LYS A 126 -4.24 -17.09 18.01
N ALA A 127 -4.28 -16.09 17.14
CA ALA A 127 -4.25 -16.26 15.70
C ALA A 127 -2.83 -16.34 15.11
N LYS A 128 -1.78 -16.23 15.94
CA LYS A 128 -0.36 -16.21 15.55
C LYS A 128 -0.06 -15.16 14.45
N LEU A 129 -0.74 -14.03 14.52
CA LEU A 129 -0.57 -12.94 13.55
C LEU A 129 0.70 -12.15 13.88
N PRO A 130 1.47 -11.73 12.86
CA PRO A 130 2.56 -10.79 13.07
C PRO A 130 2.00 -9.43 13.49
N VAL A 131 2.77 -8.75 14.33
CA VAL A 131 2.37 -7.50 14.99
C VAL A 131 3.42 -6.43 14.72
N TRP A 132 2.98 -5.29 14.20
CA TRP A 132 3.81 -4.09 14.05
C TRP A 132 3.78 -3.25 15.32
N VAL A 133 4.97 -2.85 15.76
CA VAL A 133 5.19 -1.89 16.85
C VAL A 133 5.99 -0.73 16.28
N ASN A 134 5.37 0.44 16.20
CA ASN A 134 6.08 1.67 15.87
C ASN A 134 6.75 2.25 17.12
N ILE A 135 8.05 2.50 17.02
CA ILE A 135 8.87 3.16 18.04
C ILE A 135 9.03 4.65 17.71
N GLY A 136 9.01 5.00 16.43
CA GLY A 136 9.22 6.37 15.96
C GLY A 136 10.69 6.70 15.72
N PHE A 137 11.04 7.98 15.80
CA PHE A 137 12.42 8.45 15.65
C PHE A 137 13.17 8.34 16.98
N ASP A 138 13.90 7.25 17.17
CA ASP A 138 14.59 6.95 18.42
C ASP A 138 15.90 6.17 18.18
N ASN A 139 16.65 5.97 19.26
CA ASN A 139 17.78 5.05 19.35
C ASN A 139 17.46 3.94 20.36
N ILE A 140 17.31 2.71 19.87
CA ILE A 140 16.97 1.56 20.71
C ILE A 140 18.00 0.45 20.59
N THR A 141 18.16 -0.28 21.68
CA THR A 141 18.89 -1.56 21.71
C THR A 141 17.96 -2.65 22.21
N PHE A 142 17.96 -3.81 21.56
CA PHE A 142 17.20 -4.96 22.03
C PHE A 142 17.85 -6.28 21.61
N ILE A 143 17.56 -7.34 22.37
CA ILE A 143 17.86 -8.72 21.99
C ILE A 143 16.59 -9.31 21.38
N SER A 144 16.68 -9.85 20.17
CA SER A 144 15.51 -10.18 19.34
C SER A 144 14.52 -11.19 19.93
N ASP A 145 14.95 -12.09 20.83
CA ASP A 145 14.13 -13.11 21.50
C ASP A 145 13.81 -12.79 22.97
N LYS A 146 14.34 -11.67 23.48
CA LYS A 146 14.11 -11.19 24.86
C LYS A 146 13.51 -9.79 24.89
N ALA A 147 13.14 -9.26 23.73
CA ALA A 147 12.50 -7.98 23.62
C ALA A 147 11.18 -7.96 24.40
N SER A 148 10.73 -6.77 24.78
CA SER A 148 9.41 -6.60 25.38
C SER A 148 8.86 -5.27 24.92
N PHE A 149 8.01 -5.33 23.89
CA PHE A 149 7.36 -4.16 23.34
C PHE A 149 5.84 -4.24 23.49
N ASN A 150 5.21 -3.07 23.55
CA ASN A 150 3.77 -2.95 23.70
C ASN A 150 3.04 -3.46 22.46
N CYS A 151 2.23 -4.51 22.63
CA CYS A 151 1.38 -5.02 21.57
C CYS A 151 0.25 -4.01 21.28
N PRO A 152 0.04 -3.55 20.04
CA PRO A 152 -1.08 -2.66 19.69
C PRO A 152 -2.46 -3.27 19.93
N ASP A 153 -2.62 -4.61 19.92
CA ASP A 153 -3.89 -5.28 20.19
C ASP A 153 -4.22 -5.26 21.69
N CYS A 154 -3.41 -5.93 22.51
CA CYS A 154 -3.68 -6.05 23.95
C CYS A 154 -3.07 -4.95 24.84
N LYS A 155 -2.30 -4.01 24.27
CA LYS A 155 -1.62 -2.89 24.95
C LYS A 155 -0.60 -3.28 26.04
N LYS A 156 -0.24 -4.56 26.14
CA LYS A 156 0.75 -5.08 27.10
C LYS A 156 2.12 -5.27 26.46
N SER A 157 3.19 -5.10 27.24
CA SER A 157 4.57 -5.32 26.83
C SER A 157 4.89 -6.81 26.65
N THR A 158 4.46 -7.36 25.51
CA THR A 158 4.31 -8.80 25.27
C THR A 158 4.78 -9.24 23.89
N VAL A 159 5.20 -8.29 23.05
CA VAL A 159 5.87 -8.60 21.78
C VAL A 159 7.33 -8.87 22.09
N ASN A 160 7.75 -10.14 22.01
CA ASN A 160 9.06 -10.58 22.47
C ASN A 160 9.92 -11.31 21.43
N ALA A 161 9.31 -11.79 20.35
CA ALA A 161 10.02 -12.42 19.23
C ALA A 161 10.00 -11.47 18.03
N ILE A 162 11.03 -10.64 17.90
CA ILE A 162 11.18 -9.70 16.78
C ILE A 162 11.83 -10.40 15.60
N VAL A 163 11.16 -10.35 14.46
CA VAL A 163 11.58 -11.05 13.23
C VAL A 163 11.91 -10.10 12.07
N LYS A 164 11.43 -8.86 12.13
CA LYS A 164 11.71 -7.83 11.11
C LYS A 164 11.82 -6.46 11.77
N ALA A 165 12.71 -5.63 11.24
CA ALA A 165 12.73 -4.19 11.49
C ALA A 165 12.54 -3.47 10.17
N MET A 166 11.71 -2.42 10.17
CA MET A 166 11.47 -1.58 9.01
C MET A 166 11.65 -0.12 9.41
N PHE A 167 12.51 0.57 8.67
CA PHE A 167 12.68 2.00 8.76
C PHE A 167 11.83 2.64 7.67
N TYR A 168 11.07 3.65 8.05
CA TYR A 168 10.14 4.33 7.16
C TYR A 168 10.30 5.84 7.25
N ASN A 169 10.50 6.50 6.12
CA ASN A 169 10.69 7.94 6.00
C ASN A 169 11.71 8.49 7.02
N SER A 170 12.86 7.82 7.12
CA SER A 170 13.90 8.14 8.11
C SER A 170 15.29 7.92 7.54
N GLU A 171 16.22 8.74 7.99
CA GLU A 171 17.64 8.36 7.99
C GLU A 171 17.84 7.35 9.10
N HIS A 172 18.53 6.25 8.83
CA HIS A 172 18.67 5.19 9.81
C HIS A 172 20.02 4.49 9.80
N SER A 173 20.30 3.86 10.94
CA SER A 173 21.39 2.91 11.08
C SER A 173 20.92 1.65 11.80
N ILE A 174 21.37 0.48 11.34
CA ILE A 174 21.19 -0.80 12.01
C ILE A 174 22.55 -1.48 12.19
N CYS A 175 22.82 -1.95 13.40
CA CYS A 175 24.02 -2.69 13.74
C CYS A 175 23.64 -3.94 14.54
N THR A 176 24.31 -5.07 14.26
CA THR A 176 24.21 -6.28 15.10
C THR A 176 25.43 -6.37 15.99
N SER A 177 25.25 -6.78 17.25
CA SER A 177 26.36 -6.93 18.19
C SER A 177 27.30 -8.04 17.71
N GLY A 178 28.43 -7.65 17.14
CA GLY A 178 29.40 -8.56 16.51
C GLY A 178 29.90 -8.06 15.16
N ASP A 179 29.14 -7.20 14.49
CA ASP A 179 29.54 -6.54 13.25
C ASP A 179 30.20 -5.19 13.54
N SER A 180 31.30 -4.89 12.86
CA SER A 180 32.04 -3.63 13.04
C SER A 180 31.51 -2.47 12.18
N ILE A 181 30.61 -2.74 11.23
CA ILE A 181 30.14 -1.74 10.26
C ILE A 181 28.62 -1.65 10.29
N PRO A 182 28.04 -0.56 10.83
CA PRO A 182 26.61 -0.33 10.76
C PRO A 182 26.17 -0.10 9.30
N VAL A 183 24.99 -0.61 8.95
CA VAL A 183 24.36 -0.25 7.68
C VAL A 183 23.68 1.10 7.87
N ASN A 184 24.10 2.12 7.12
CA ASN A 184 23.52 3.46 7.12
C ASN A 184 22.82 3.72 5.78
N ASP A 185 21.61 4.25 5.83
CA ASP A 185 20.77 4.47 4.65
C ASP A 185 19.71 5.55 4.93
N ASN A 186 19.08 6.09 3.90
CA ASN A 186 18.07 7.15 3.97
C ASN A 186 16.87 6.92 3.03
N ASN A 187 16.65 5.66 2.65
CA ASN A 187 15.52 5.24 1.83
C ASN A 187 14.14 5.52 2.46
N TYR A 188 13.14 5.76 1.62
CA TYR A 188 11.75 5.94 2.04
C TYR A 188 11.22 4.76 2.85
N GLN A 189 11.60 3.54 2.47
CA GLN A 189 11.27 2.34 3.22
C GLN A 189 12.38 1.32 3.07
N CYS A 190 12.91 0.82 4.19
CA CYS A 190 13.95 -0.20 4.21
C CYS A 190 13.63 -1.26 5.25
N SER A 191 13.67 -2.54 4.87
CA SER A 191 13.32 -3.66 5.74
C SER A 191 14.50 -4.61 5.95
N TYR A 192 14.74 -4.98 7.20
CA TYR A 192 15.79 -5.89 7.63
C TYR A 192 15.19 -7.11 8.32
N SER A 193 15.67 -8.29 7.96
CA SER A 193 15.33 -9.51 8.70
C SER A 193 16.13 -9.57 10.00
N ILE A 194 15.45 -9.85 11.11
CA ILE A 194 16.04 -9.91 12.45
C ILE A 194 16.21 -11.37 12.83
N LYS A 195 17.44 -11.76 13.18
CA LYS A 195 17.76 -13.13 13.59
C LYS A 195 17.55 -13.26 15.10
N SER A 196 16.93 -14.37 15.51
CA SER A 196 16.69 -14.70 16.91
C SER A 196 18.01 -14.79 17.71
N GLY A 197 18.00 -14.31 18.95
CA GLY A 197 19.11 -14.41 19.90
C GLY A 197 20.25 -13.39 19.72
N LEU A 198 20.21 -12.54 18.69
CA LEU A 198 21.20 -11.47 18.49
C LEU A 198 20.74 -10.16 19.14
N SER A 199 21.69 -9.32 19.54
CA SER A 199 21.43 -7.95 19.96
C SER A 199 21.56 -7.00 18.77
N TYR A 200 20.63 -6.06 18.69
CA TYR A 200 20.55 -5.06 17.64
C TYR A 200 20.56 -3.66 18.26
N GLU A 201 21.29 -2.75 17.63
CA GLU A 201 21.20 -1.31 17.85
C GLU A 201 20.57 -0.68 16.62
N LEU A 202 19.44 0.00 16.79
CA LEU A 202 18.70 0.68 15.73
C LEU A 202 18.61 2.16 16.04
N LYS A 203 18.89 2.99 15.03
CA LYS A 203 18.71 4.44 15.12
C LYS A 203 17.87 4.91 13.95
N ALA A 204 16.91 5.79 14.21
CA ALA A 204 16.20 6.51 13.17
C ALA A 204 16.06 7.98 13.52
N SER A 205 16.32 8.83 12.54
CA SER A 205 16.09 10.27 12.59
C SER A 205 15.25 10.72 11.41
N LYS A 206 14.61 11.89 11.54
CA LYS A 206 13.92 12.52 10.41
C LYS A 206 14.91 12.75 9.27
N ILE A 207 14.48 12.53 8.03
CA ILE A 207 15.27 12.83 6.84
C ILE A 207 15.56 14.33 6.78
N ARG A 208 16.79 14.67 6.38
CA ARG A 208 17.29 16.04 6.21
C ARG A 208 17.94 16.20 4.83
N GLN A 209 17.99 17.44 4.37
CA GLN A 209 18.65 17.79 3.10
C GLN A 209 20.19 17.70 3.15
N HIS A 210 20.77 17.81 4.36
CA HIS A 210 22.22 17.91 4.60
C HIS A 210 22.93 19.00 3.78
N ALA A 211 22.22 20.10 3.52
CA ALA A 211 22.79 21.28 2.89
C ALA A 211 23.62 22.08 3.92
N LYS A 212 24.72 22.67 3.44
CA LYS A 212 25.63 23.51 4.23
C LYS A 212 25.05 24.89 4.52
N ASN A 213 24.29 25.42 3.56
CA ASN A 213 23.61 26.71 3.61
C ASN A 213 22.45 26.71 2.59
N ILE A 214 21.73 27.83 2.49
CA ILE A 214 20.56 27.96 1.61
C ILE A 214 20.96 27.96 0.14
N GLU A 215 22.11 28.51 -0.22
CA GLU A 215 22.64 28.53 -1.58
C GLU A 215 22.93 27.10 -2.06
N ASP A 216 23.61 26.29 -1.24
CA ASP A 216 23.86 24.86 -1.47
C ASP A 216 22.54 24.08 -1.58
N LEU A 217 21.57 24.36 -0.71
CA LEU A 217 20.23 23.75 -0.78
C LEU A 217 19.53 24.03 -2.12
N ARG A 218 19.61 25.27 -2.61
CA ARG A 218 19.02 25.67 -3.89
C ARG A 218 19.73 25.01 -5.06
N GLU A 219 21.06 25.01 -5.06
CA GLU A 219 21.87 24.37 -6.09
C GLU A 219 21.56 22.87 -6.19
N ARG A 220 21.52 22.17 -5.04
CA ARG A 220 21.10 20.77 -4.96
C ARG A 220 19.70 20.55 -5.52
N SER A 221 18.75 21.41 -5.17
CA SER A 221 17.37 21.33 -5.65
C SER A 221 17.27 21.56 -7.16
N GLU A 222 18.03 22.49 -7.71
CA GLU A 222 18.09 22.75 -9.16
C GLU A 222 18.69 21.54 -9.88
N ASN A 223 19.80 21.00 -9.37
CA ASN A 223 20.45 19.81 -9.91
C ASN A 223 19.50 18.60 -9.87
N ALA A 224 18.79 18.38 -8.76
CA ALA A 224 17.78 17.32 -8.64
C ALA A 224 16.64 17.49 -9.65
N MET A 225 16.15 18.71 -9.86
CA MET A 225 15.11 19.01 -10.86
C MET A 225 15.58 18.90 -12.32
N ASN A 226 16.90 18.86 -12.55
CA ASN A 226 17.51 18.69 -13.87
C ASN A 226 18.16 17.31 -14.05
N SER A 227 18.00 16.44 -13.06
CA SER A 227 18.56 15.09 -13.00
C SER A 227 17.99 14.20 -14.13
N ILE A 228 18.71 13.13 -14.44
CA ILE A 228 18.28 12.19 -15.49
C ILE A 228 17.05 11.41 -15.03
N GLU A 229 16.92 11.18 -13.73
CA GLU A 229 15.80 10.53 -13.04
C GLU A 229 14.49 11.29 -13.30
N ILE A 230 14.48 12.61 -13.03
CA ILE A 230 13.31 13.45 -13.31
C ILE A 230 13.02 13.55 -14.81
N LYS A 231 14.06 13.66 -15.66
CA LYS A 231 13.88 13.69 -17.12
C LYS A 231 13.26 12.39 -17.65
N ASN A 232 13.67 11.24 -17.13
CA ASN A 232 13.13 9.94 -17.51
C ASN A 232 11.66 9.81 -17.09
N LEU A 233 11.32 10.23 -15.86
CA LEU A 233 9.93 10.28 -15.38
C LEU A 233 9.07 11.16 -16.30
N VAL A 234 9.54 12.37 -16.63
CA VAL A 234 8.83 13.29 -17.53
C VAL A 234 8.65 12.68 -18.91
N THR A 235 9.70 12.05 -19.45
CA THR A 235 9.64 11.37 -20.76
C THR A 235 8.61 10.25 -20.74
N GLU A 236 8.55 9.46 -19.66
CA GLU A 236 7.56 8.39 -19.52
C GLU A 236 6.13 8.94 -19.50
N LEU A 237 5.88 9.99 -18.71
CA LEU A 237 4.56 10.64 -18.68
C LEU A 237 4.16 11.18 -20.07
N GLN A 238 5.11 11.79 -20.79
CA GLN A 238 4.88 12.34 -22.12
C GLN A 238 4.53 11.29 -23.18
N LYS A 239 4.96 10.02 -23.03
CA LYS A 239 4.54 8.92 -23.92
C LYS A 239 3.02 8.68 -23.92
N TYR A 240 2.35 9.03 -22.82
CA TYR A 240 0.91 8.94 -22.67
C TYR A 240 0.21 10.27 -22.95
N GLU A 241 0.88 11.20 -23.63
CA GLU A 241 0.38 12.54 -23.95
C GLU A 241 -0.04 13.35 -22.69
N ILE A 242 0.61 13.06 -21.56
CA ILE A 242 0.44 13.79 -20.30
C ILE A 242 1.39 14.99 -20.32
N THR A 243 0.85 16.17 -20.03
CA THR A 243 1.65 17.40 -20.03
C THR A 243 2.31 17.59 -18.68
N VAL A 244 3.63 17.80 -18.67
CA VAL A 244 4.36 18.18 -17.46
C VAL A 244 4.87 19.62 -17.58
N VAL A 245 4.42 20.47 -16.68
CA VAL A 245 4.81 21.89 -16.62
C VAL A 245 5.83 22.08 -15.52
N LYS A 246 7.06 22.44 -15.90
CA LYS A 246 8.12 22.85 -14.97
C LYS A 246 8.15 24.38 -14.92
N PRO A 247 8.06 25.02 -13.73
CA PRO A 247 8.31 26.44 -13.59
C PRO A 247 9.70 26.81 -14.12
N PRO A 248 9.87 28.00 -14.72
CA PRO A 248 11.14 28.40 -15.34
C PRO A 248 12.29 28.53 -14.32
N SER A 249 11.97 28.67 -13.04
CA SER A 249 12.94 28.72 -11.95
C SER A 249 12.38 28.05 -10.69
N LEU A 250 13.27 27.68 -9.78
CA LEU A 250 12.89 27.35 -8.40
C LEU A 250 12.13 28.49 -7.73
N LYS A 251 11.51 28.16 -6.59
CA LYS A 251 10.89 29.14 -5.67
C LYS A 251 11.87 30.30 -5.43
N GLY A 252 11.42 31.56 -5.58
CA GLY A 252 12.26 32.74 -5.38
C GLY A 252 12.87 32.78 -3.97
N ASN A 253 14.04 33.42 -3.82
CA ASN A 253 14.80 33.45 -2.56
C ASN A 253 13.97 33.94 -1.38
N GLU A 254 13.31 35.08 -1.52
CA GLU A 254 12.47 35.69 -0.46
C GLU A 254 11.38 34.73 0.00
N ARG A 255 10.60 34.17 -0.94
CA ARG A 255 9.52 33.23 -0.64
C ARG A 255 10.02 31.91 -0.04
N LEU A 256 11.20 31.44 -0.44
CA LEU A 256 11.82 30.25 0.15
C LEU A 256 12.22 30.52 1.61
N LEU A 257 12.83 31.66 1.89
CA LEU A 257 13.23 32.07 3.24
C LEU A 257 12.01 32.25 4.15
N GLU A 258 10.98 32.96 3.68
CA GLU A 258 9.72 33.12 4.40
C GLU A 258 9.11 31.77 4.76
N LYS A 259 9.07 30.84 3.80
CA LYS A 259 8.58 29.49 4.03
C LYS A 259 9.44 28.74 5.05
N ILE A 260 10.77 28.79 4.92
CA ILE A 260 11.68 28.12 5.87
C ILE A 260 11.46 28.65 7.29
N GLN A 261 11.27 29.95 7.42
CA GLN A 261 11.00 30.57 8.71
C GLN A 261 9.63 30.17 9.27
N ALA A 262 8.57 30.20 8.45
CA ALA A 262 7.19 29.93 8.87
C ALA A 262 6.92 28.44 9.13
N ASP A 263 7.32 27.57 8.20
CA ASP A 263 6.94 26.15 8.21
C ASP A 263 7.97 25.29 8.97
N TYR A 264 9.24 25.72 8.97
CA TYR A 264 10.37 24.91 9.48
C TYR A 264 11.16 25.59 10.59
N GLY A 265 10.68 26.72 11.13
CA GLY A 265 11.31 27.43 12.25
C GLY A 265 12.73 27.93 11.95
N GLY A 266 13.05 28.19 10.68
CA GLY A 266 14.37 28.62 10.22
C GLY A 266 15.29 27.46 9.81
N ASP A 267 14.90 26.20 10.02
CA ASP A 267 15.70 25.04 9.65
C ASP A 267 15.53 24.67 8.17
N PHE A 268 16.39 25.25 7.34
CA PHE A 268 16.37 25.01 5.89
C PHE A 268 16.60 23.54 5.50
N ASN A 269 17.20 22.72 6.39
CA ASN A 269 17.43 21.30 6.12
C ASN A 269 16.16 20.45 6.19
N GLN A 270 15.03 21.02 6.62
CA GLN A 270 13.71 20.38 6.61
C GLN A 270 12.87 20.75 5.37
N ALA A 271 13.36 21.63 4.49
CA ALA A 271 12.63 22.06 3.31
C ALA A 271 12.89 21.12 2.11
N PHE A 272 11.85 20.42 1.65
CA PHE A 272 11.94 19.51 0.49
C PHE A 272 11.16 20.02 -0.74
N ASP A 273 10.23 20.97 -0.58
CA ASP A 273 9.34 21.47 -1.63
C ASP A 273 9.92 22.68 -2.40
N ILE A 274 11.21 22.62 -2.73
CA ILE A 274 11.95 23.73 -3.35
C ILE A 274 11.81 23.66 -4.87
N GLY A 275 12.12 22.49 -5.43
CA GLY A 275 11.82 22.11 -6.80
C GLY A 275 10.41 21.57 -6.93
N ARG A 276 9.73 21.92 -8.01
CA ARG A 276 8.40 21.38 -8.32
C ARG A 276 8.16 21.33 -9.81
N PHE A 277 7.30 20.42 -10.23
CA PHE A 277 6.65 20.43 -11.54
C PHE A 277 5.17 20.10 -11.33
N THR A 278 4.34 20.36 -12.33
CA THR A 278 2.90 20.11 -12.30
C THR A 278 2.56 19.15 -13.43
N ILE A 279 1.89 18.05 -13.12
CA ILE A 279 1.36 17.11 -14.10
C ILE A 279 -0.07 17.55 -14.41
N LEU A 280 -0.35 17.81 -15.68
CA LEU A 280 -1.67 18.22 -16.16
C LEU A 280 -2.33 17.05 -16.90
N CYS A 281 -3.50 16.64 -16.40
CA CYS A 281 -4.32 15.60 -16.97
C CYS A 281 -5.65 16.21 -17.41
N ASP A 282 -5.98 16.11 -18.70
CA ASP A 282 -7.19 16.66 -19.29
C ASP A 282 -8.41 15.72 -19.17
N ASN A 283 -8.19 14.47 -18.76
CA ASN A 283 -9.23 13.47 -18.58
C ASN A 283 -8.89 12.45 -17.47
N PRO A 284 -9.89 11.71 -16.94
CA PRO A 284 -9.69 10.73 -15.88
C PRO A 284 -8.70 9.61 -16.22
N THR A 285 -8.68 9.13 -17.47
CA THR A 285 -7.76 8.08 -17.91
C THR A 285 -6.31 8.54 -17.77
N LYS A 286 -5.97 9.75 -18.25
CA LYS A 286 -4.63 10.32 -18.09
C LYS A 286 -4.24 10.52 -16.62
N LEU A 287 -5.19 10.89 -15.76
CA LEU A 287 -4.93 10.98 -14.32
C LEU A 287 -4.59 9.62 -13.72
N GLN A 288 -5.37 8.59 -14.02
CA GLN A 288 -5.11 7.22 -13.56
C GLN A 288 -3.76 6.71 -14.07
N THR A 289 -3.43 6.96 -15.33
CA THR A 289 -2.13 6.62 -15.91
C THR A 289 -0.99 7.37 -15.21
N ALA A 290 -1.13 8.68 -14.97
CA ALA A 290 -0.13 9.45 -14.24
C ALA A 290 0.11 8.88 -12.84
N VAL A 291 -0.96 8.55 -12.11
CA VAL A 291 -0.87 7.90 -10.79
C VAL A 291 -0.16 6.54 -10.89
N ALA A 292 -0.47 5.73 -11.91
CA ALA A 292 0.17 4.44 -12.12
C ALA A 292 1.68 4.56 -12.41
N VAL A 293 2.09 5.58 -13.16
CA VAL A 293 3.51 5.91 -13.40
C VAL A 293 4.18 6.37 -12.11
N MET A 294 3.56 7.29 -11.35
CA MET A 294 4.10 7.78 -10.08
C MET A 294 4.25 6.69 -9.03
N LYS A 295 3.34 5.71 -8.99
CA LYS A 295 3.46 4.53 -8.11
C LYS A 295 4.68 3.65 -8.41
N LYS A 296 5.30 3.83 -9.58
CA LYS A 296 6.51 3.13 -10.01
C LYS A 296 7.74 4.05 -10.03
N ALA A 297 7.73 5.13 -9.24
CA ALA A 297 8.80 6.12 -9.17
C ALA A 297 10.19 5.49 -8.89
N GLU A 298 10.23 4.41 -8.12
CA GLU A 298 11.45 3.63 -7.84
C GLU A 298 12.17 3.15 -9.11
N GLN A 299 11.45 2.90 -10.21
CA GLN A 299 12.03 2.48 -11.50
C GLN A 299 12.90 3.57 -12.12
N PHE A 300 12.71 4.82 -11.69
CA PHE A 300 13.51 5.98 -12.09
C PHE A 300 14.56 6.35 -11.04
N ASN A 301 14.81 5.49 -10.04
CA ASN A 301 15.63 5.79 -8.86
C ASN A 301 15.13 7.02 -8.06
N LEU A 302 13.82 7.26 -8.09
CA LEU A 302 13.17 8.27 -7.24
C LEU A 302 12.58 7.58 -6.01
N ILE A 303 12.73 8.25 -4.86
CA ILE A 303 12.34 7.76 -3.53
C ILE A 303 10.99 8.36 -3.13
#